data_AF-A0A6P0MD26-F1
#
_entry.id   AF-A0A6P0MD26-F1
#
_cell.length_a   1.000
_cell.length_b   1.000
_cell.length_c   1.000
_cell.angle_alpha   90.00
_cell.angle_beta   90.00
_cell.angle_gamma   90.00
#
_symmetry.space_group_name_H-M   'P 1'
#
loop_
_entity.id
_entity.type
_entity.pdbx_description
1 polymer ?
#
loop_
_entity_poly.entity_id
_entity_poly.type
_entity_poly.pdbx_seq_one_letter_code
_entity_poly.pdbx_strand_id
1 'polypeptide(L)'
;MDTNEIQSRYAAGERNFREADFSGANLRGANLREVDLSGANLSGADLSEADLREANLTQANLGSADLILANLSDANLSEADLSEANLIGAKLGVAKLVGVNLVGANLSGAELSGVNLAEASLSGANLIGSILIKANLREANLGGANLSIANLIGTNLIGANLIGADLSGANLIEADLSSANLNGSKLYRSNLAHVKLKEVDLGNANLKDANLAGAELTNANLDNANLEGTILGLTESAQPNPVI
;
A
#
# COMPACT_ATOMS: atom_id res chain seq x y z
N MET A 1 17.11 0.87 25.29
CA MET A 1 18.53 0.93 24.86
C MET A 1 18.77 2.31 24.28
N ASP A 2 19.86 2.98 24.66
CA ASP A 2 20.16 4.33 24.12
C ASP A 2 20.73 4.22 22.69
N THR A 3 20.49 5.23 21.85
CA THR A 3 20.95 5.34 20.46
C THR A 3 22.46 5.07 20.31
N ASN A 4 23.27 5.59 21.24
CA ASN A 4 24.72 5.43 21.19
C ASN A 4 25.14 3.96 21.37
N GLU A 5 24.38 3.20 22.17
CA GLU A 5 24.68 1.81 22.48
C GLU A 5 24.49 0.92 21.24
N ILE A 6 23.35 1.04 20.55
CA ILE A 6 23.11 0.28 19.32
C ILE A 6 24.12 0.65 18.24
N GLN A 7 24.43 1.94 18.06
CA GLN A 7 25.42 2.36 17.06
C GLN A 7 26.80 1.77 17.33
N SER A 8 27.25 1.78 18.60
CA SER A 8 28.56 1.20 18.98
C SER A 8 28.58 -0.32 18.79
N ARG A 9 27.52 -1.02 19.19
CA ARG A 9 27.41 -2.48 19.06
C ARG A 9 27.33 -2.89 17.59
N TYR A 10 26.53 -2.18 16.80
CA TYR A 10 26.43 -2.38 15.36
C TYR A 10 27.76 -2.14 14.64
N ALA A 11 28.49 -1.07 15.01
CA ALA A 11 29.83 -0.79 14.49
C ALA A 11 30.86 -1.87 14.87
N ALA A 12 30.68 -2.54 16.01
CA ALA A 12 31.48 -3.69 16.43
C ALA A 12 31.12 -5.00 15.71
N GLY A 13 30.14 -4.97 14.80
CA GLY A 13 29.69 -6.12 14.01
C GLY A 13 28.51 -6.88 14.62
N GLU A 14 27.96 -6.40 15.74
CA GLU A 14 26.75 -7.00 16.30
C GLU A 14 25.55 -6.72 15.38
N ARG A 15 24.74 -7.74 15.15
CA ARG A 15 23.51 -7.64 14.34
C ARG A 15 22.27 -8.13 15.08
N ASN A 16 22.44 -8.82 16.21
CA ASN A 16 21.32 -9.38 16.94
C ASN A 16 20.84 -8.40 18.02
N PHE A 17 19.69 -7.79 17.78
CA PHE A 17 18.98 -6.91 18.70
C PHE A 17 17.52 -7.34 18.85
N ARG A 18 17.26 -8.66 18.75
CA ARG A 18 15.94 -9.24 18.91
C ARG A 18 15.33 -8.84 20.25
N GLU A 19 14.03 -8.52 20.23
CA GLU A 19 13.25 -8.20 21.44
C GLU A 19 13.78 -7.00 22.25
N ALA A 20 14.75 -6.26 21.73
CA ALA A 20 15.30 -5.10 22.41
C ALA A 20 14.30 -3.93 22.41
N ASP A 21 14.37 -3.11 23.45
CA ASP A 21 13.55 -1.91 23.59
C ASP A 21 14.28 -0.67 23.08
N PHE A 22 13.76 -0.12 21.99
CA PHE A 22 14.15 1.12 21.31
C PHE A 22 12.97 2.10 21.23
N SER A 23 11.95 1.96 22.07
CA SER A 23 10.81 2.86 22.06
C SER A 23 11.26 4.32 22.25
N GLY A 24 10.79 5.20 21.35
CA GLY A 24 11.16 6.62 21.33
C GLY A 24 12.64 6.90 21.01
N ALA A 25 13.44 5.90 20.61
CA ALA A 25 14.85 6.10 20.31
C ALA A 25 15.04 6.99 19.08
N ASN A 26 16.08 7.82 19.09
CA ASN A 26 16.48 8.57 17.90
C ASN A 26 17.47 7.75 17.09
N LEU A 27 17.02 7.13 16.01
CA LEU A 27 17.80 6.32 15.08
C LEU A 27 17.84 6.96 13.68
N ARG A 28 17.65 8.28 13.61
CA ARG A 28 17.62 9.03 12.36
C ARG A 28 18.92 8.82 11.57
N GLY A 29 18.79 8.43 10.31
CA GLY A 29 19.92 8.18 9.41
C GLY A 29 20.83 7.03 9.83
N ALA A 30 20.41 6.20 10.79
CA ALA A 30 21.22 5.07 11.25
C ALA A 30 21.41 4.05 10.12
N ASN A 31 22.63 3.52 10.01
CA ASN A 31 22.88 2.33 9.20
C ASN A 31 22.58 1.09 10.04
N LEU A 32 21.49 0.41 9.70
CA LEU A 32 20.97 -0.78 10.36
C LEU A 32 20.72 -1.90 9.33
N ARG A 33 21.54 -1.94 8.26
CA ARG A 33 21.46 -3.00 7.25
C ARG A 33 21.64 -4.37 7.88
N GLU A 34 20.86 -5.34 7.42
CA GLU A 34 20.96 -6.76 7.81
C GLU A 34 20.84 -7.00 9.33
N VAL A 35 20.32 -6.02 10.09
CA VAL A 35 20.12 -6.16 11.53
C VAL A 35 18.95 -7.11 11.81
N ASP A 36 19.05 -7.93 12.85
CA ASP A 36 17.93 -8.69 13.40
C ASP A 36 17.30 -7.90 14.55
N LEU A 37 16.17 -7.26 14.26
CA LEU A 37 15.30 -6.52 15.18
C LEU A 37 13.96 -7.24 15.36
N SER A 38 13.88 -8.54 15.08
CA SER A 38 12.60 -9.24 15.23
C SER A 38 12.07 -9.17 16.66
N GLY A 39 10.79 -8.87 16.81
CA GLY A 39 10.15 -8.69 18.11
C GLY A 39 10.61 -7.46 18.89
N ALA A 40 11.51 -6.62 18.34
CA ALA A 40 11.97 -5.41 19.01
C ALA A 40 10.84 -4.40 19.16
N ASN A 41 10.91 -3.58 20.22
CA ASN A 41 10.00 -2.46 20.41
C ASN A 41 10.65 -1.18 19.88
N LEU A 42 10.18 -0.68 18.74
CA LEU A 42 10.58 0.56 18.07
C LEU A 42 9.43 1.60 18.06
N SER A 43 8.43 1.42 18.93
CA SER A 43 7.27 2.32 18.97
C SER A 43 7.69 3.77 19.20
N GLY A 44 7.21 4.68 18.36
CA GLY A 44 7.55 6.11 18.39
C GLY A 44 9.03 6.44 18.13
N ALA A 45 9.86 5.49 17.69
CA ALA A 45 11.25 5.76 17.35
C ALA A 45 11.36 6.66 16.10
N ASP A 46 12.37 7.53 16.05
CA ASP A 46 12.73 8.26 14.83
C ASP A 46 13.72 7.42 14.02
N LEU A 47 13.23 6.76 12.97
CA LEU A 47 14.00 6.01 11.98
C LEU A 47 14.05 6.76 10.63
N SER A 48 13.78 8.07 10.63
CA SER A 48 13.79 8.87 9.40
C SER A 48 15.14 8.74 8.70
N GLU A 49 15.13 8.53 7.38
CA GLU A 49 16.32 8.36 6.55
C GLU A 49 17.23 7.17 6.94
N ALA A 50 16.80 6.29 7.86
CA ALA A 50 17.59 5.12 8.25
C ALA A 50 17.72 4.11 7.10
N ASP A 51 18.84 3.41 7.06
CA ASP A 51 19.10 2.31 6.12
C ASP A 51 18.84 0.98 6.81
N LEU A 52 17.66 0.41 6.58
CA LEU A 52 17.15 -0.86 7.11
C LEU A 52 17.11 -1.94 6.02
N ARG A 53 17.88 -1.78 4.94
CA ARG A 53 17.90 -2.78 3.86
C ARG A 53 18.25 -4.15 4.41
N GLU A 54 17.49 -5.16 3.97
CA GLU A 54 17.67 -6.57 4.37
C GLU A 54 17.53 -6.81 5.89
N ALA A 55 17.01 -5.85 6.66
CA ALA A 55 16.77 -6.02 8.09
C ALA A 55 15.64 -7.03 8.35
N ASN A 56 15.75 -7.76 9.45
CA ASN A 56 14.67 -8.60 9.96
C ASN A 56 13.88 -7.84 11.04
N LEU A 57 12.67 -7.43 10.72
CA LEU A 57 11.72 -6.70 11.57
C LEU A 57 10.46 -7.53 11.84
N THR A 58 10.50 -8.84 11.65
CA THR A 58 9.34 -9.71 11.87
C THR A 58 8.79 -9.52 13.29
N GLN A 59 7.48 -9.30 13.41
CA GLN A 59 6.79 -9.09 14.68
C GLN A 59 7.33 -7.92 15.52
N ALA A 60 8.13 -7.01 14.94
CA ALA A 60 8.57 -5.80 15.63
C ALA A 60 7.41 -4.83 15.80
N ASN A 61 7.40 -4.08 16.90
CA ASN A 61 6.45 -3.00 17.14
C ASN A 61 7.06 -1.67 16.66
N LEU A 62 6.60 -1.14 15.55
CA LEU A 62 6.94 0.18 14.99
C LEU A 62 5.73 1.15 15.04
N GLY A 63 4.78 0.92 15.96
CA GLY A 63 3.60 1.77 16.11
C GLY A 63 4.01 3.24 16.32
N SER A 64 3.42 4.14 15.54
CA SER A 64 3.72 5.57 15.52
C SER A 64 5.20 5.94 15.26
N ALA A 65 6.04 5.02 14.76
CA ALA A 65 7.43 5.32 14.43
C ALA A 65 7.53 6.28 13.21
N ASP A 66 8.57 7.10 13.18
CA ASP A 66 8.89 7.93 12.02
C ASP A 66 9.86 7.19 11.10
N LEU A 67 9.43 6.90 9.88
CA LEU A 67 10.17 6.19 8.83
C LEU A 67 10.23 7.05 7.55
N ILE A 68 10.07 8.38 7.66
CA ILE A 68 10.17 9.28 6.51
C ILE A 68 11.47 8.99 5.76
N LEU A 69 11.35 8.71 4.46
CA LEU A 69 12.48 8.44 3.56
C LEU A 69 13.40 7.28 4.00
N ALA A 70 12.98 6.43 4.94
CA ALA A 70 13.74 5.26 5.34
C ALA A 70 13.85 4.25 4.19
N ASN A 71 14.96 3.52 4.14
CA ASN A 71 15.18 2.47 3.15
C ASN A 71 14.97 1.10 3.78
N LEU A 72 13.83 0.48 3.48
CA LEU A 72 13.39 -0.85 3.91
C LEU A 72 13.42 -1.86 2.76
N SER A 73 14.12 -1.58 1.66
CA SER A 73 14.21 -2.53 0.53
C SER A 73 14.72 -3.88 1.00
N ASP A 74 14.06 -4.95 0.55
CA ASP A 74 14.33 -6.35 0.91
C ASP A 74 14.21 -6.68 2.41
N ALA A 75 13.71 -5.76 3.25
CA ALA A 75 13.48 -6.04 4.67
C ALA A 75 12.29 -7.01 4.87
N ASN A 76 12.32 -7.74 5.98
CA ASN A 76 11.22 -8.62 6.39
C ASN A 76 10.43 -7.98 7.52
N LEU A 77 9.25 -7.45 7.21
CA LEU A 77 8.30 -6.82 8.14
C LEU A 77 7.03 -7.68 8.32
N SER A 78 7.10 -8.97 8.01
CA SER A 78 5.95 -9.87 8.19
C SER A 78 5.45 -9.81 9.63
N GLU A 79 4.15 -9.63 9.81
CA GLU A 79 3.48 -9.51 11.12
C GLU A 79 3.98 -8.36 12.02
N ALA A 80 4.74 -7.40 11.47
CA ALA A 80 5.13 -6.21 12.22
C ALA A 80 3.94 -5.26 12.43
N ASP A 81 4.00 -4.48 13.51
CA ASP A 81 3.02 -3.42 13.76
C ASP A 81 3.58 -2.06 13.32
N LEU A 82 3.06 -1.51 12.23
CA LEU A 82 3.33 -0.16 11.73
C LEU A 82 2.08 0.73 11.81
N SER A 83 1.15 0.44 12.72
CA SER A 83 -0.03 1.29 12.92
C SER A 83 0.38 2.73 13.22
N GLU A 84 -0.28 3.67 12.54
CA GLU A 84 -0.03 5.11 12.65
C GLU A 84 1.41 5.55 12.34
N ALA A 85 2.27 4.68 11.80
CA ALA A 85 3.64 5.01 11.44
C ALA A 85 3.69 5.96 10.25
N ASN A 86 4.75 6.77 10.20
CA ASN A 86 4.97 7.73 9.13
C ASN A 86 5.99 7.21 8.11
N LEU A 87 5.54 6.73 6.97
CA LEU A 87 6.35 6.15 5.89
C LEU A 87 6.40 7.04 4.63
N ILE A 88 6.27 8.37 4.76
CA ILE A 88 6.29 9.27 3.60
C ILE A 88 7.59 9.07 2.80
N GLY A 89 7.45 8.73 1.53
CA GLY A 89 8.57 8.51 0.61
C GLY A 89 9.50 7.36 1.00
N ALA A 90 9.10 6.49 1.94
CA ALA A 90 9.89 5.34 2.32
C ALA A 90 10.05 4.36 1.14
N LYS A 91 11.19 3.67 1.08
CA LYS A 91 11.49 2.68 0.04
C LYS A 91 11.24 1.29 0.60
N LEU A 92 10.22 0.61 0.12
CA LEU A 92 9.85 -0.74 0.54
C LEU A 92 9.95 -1.75 -0.61
N GLY A 93 10.56 -1.41 -1.75
CA GLY A 93 10.66 -2.30 -2.91
C GLY A 93 11.13 -3.71 -2.51
N VAL A 94 10.35 -4.72 -2.90
CA VAL A 94 10.59 -6.15 -2.63
C VAL A 94 10.56 -6.55 -1.14
N ALA A 95 10.19 -5.65 -0.22
CA ALA A 95 10.00 -5.98 1.19
C ALA A 95 8.85 -7.00 1.40
N LYS A 96 8.99 -7.82 2.44
CA LYS A 96 7.95 -8.78 2.87
C LYS A 96 7.09 -8.13 3.94
N LEU A 97 5.80 -7.96 3.65
CA LEU A 97 4.83 -7.25 4.49
C LEU A 97 3.56 -8.09 4.71
N VAL A 98 3.69 -9.42 4.70
CA VAL A 98 2.54 -10.32 4.87
C VAL A 98 1.96 -10.15 6.27
N GLY A 99 0.65 -9.94 6.36
CA GLY A 99 -0.05 -9.76 7.64
C GLY A 99 0.40 -8.53 8.44
N VAL A 100 1.09 -7.57 7.82
CA VAL A 100 1.54 -6.35 8.50
C VAL A 100 0.34 -5.49 8.92
N ASN A 101 0.44 -4.85 10.08
CA ASN A 101 -0.52 -3.83 10.49
C ASN A 101 -0.04 -2.44 10.06
N LEU A 102 -0.79 -1.79 9.17
CA LEU A 102 -0.56 -0.44 8.65
C LEU A 102 -1.79 0.46 8.86
N VAL A 103 -2.66 0.12 9.83
CA VAL A 103 -3.87 0.90 10.12
C VAL A 103 -3.49 2.35 10.43
N GLY A 104 -4.10 3.28 9.70
CA GLY A 104 -3.84 4.72 9.84
C GLY A 104 -2.43 5.19 9.45
N ALA A 105 -1.57 4.31 8.93
CA ALA A 105 -0.20 4.67 8.55
C ALA A 105 -0.18 5.66 7.38
N ASN A 106 0.85 6.51 7.34
CA ASN A 106 1.05 7.46 6.24
C ASN A 106 2.13 6.97 5.27
N LEU A 107 1.72 6.38 4.16
CA LEU A 107 2.55 5.88 3.07
C LEU A 107 2.56 6.82 1.85
N SER A 108 2.28 8.13 2.04
CA SER A 108 2.23 9.08 0.92
C SER A 108 3.54 9.07 0.13
N GLY A 109 3.45 8.83 -1.18
CA GLY A 109 4.62 8.75 -2.06
C GLY A 109 5.58 7.58 -1.80
N ALA A 110 5.22 6.60 -0.97
CA ALA A 110 6.07 5.45 -0.70
C ALA A 110 6.27 4.56 -1.94
N GLU A 111 7.45 3.96 -2.06
CA GLU A 111 7.81 3.03 -3.13
C GLU A 111 7.54 1.58 -2.68
N LEU A 112 6.44 0.99 -3.16
CA LEU A 112 5.91 -0.32 -2.80
C LEU A 112 5.83 -1.26 -4.02
N SER A 113 6.70 -1.08 -5.02
CA SER A 113 6.64 -1.91 -6.23
C SER A 113 7.01 -3.36 -5.91
N GLY A 114 6.17 -4.30 -6.36
CA GLY A 114 6.38 -5.74 -6.20
C GLY A 114 6.31 -6.26 -4.76
N VAL A 115 5.90 -5.45 -3.79
CA VAL A 115 5.83 -5.89 -2.38
C VAL A 115 4.72 -6.90 -2.16
N ASN A 116 4.89 -7.77 -1.15
CA ASN A 116 3.84 -8.68 -0.71
C ASN A 116 3.14 -8.14 0.54
N LEU A 117 1.96 -7.56 0.34
CA LEU A 117 1.01 -7.05 1.33
C LEU A 117 -0.24 -7.94 1.44
N ALA A 118 -0.15 -9.23 1.10
CA ALA A 118 -1.27 -10.14 1.26
C ALA A 118 -1.73 -10.16 2.73
N GLU A 119 -3.06 -10.09 2.92
CA GLU A 119 -3.71 -10.12 4.23
C GLU A 119 -3.30 -8.96 5.18
N ALA A 120 -2.64 -7.92 4.64
CA ALA A 120 -2.25 -6.74 5.41
C ALA A 120 -3.46 -5.89 5.81
N SER A 121 -3.35 -5.21 6.96
CA SER A 121 -4.37 -4.26 7.43
C SER A 121 -3.93 -2.83 7.12
N LEU A 122 -4.53 -2.18 6.11
CA LEU A 122 -4.29 -0.80 5.69
C LEU A 122 -5.52 0.10 5.91
N SER A 123 -6.43 -0.25 6.82
CA SER A 123 -7.66 0.53 7.01
C SER A 123 -7.33 1.97 7.42
N GLY A 124 -7.94 2.93 6.72
CA GLY A 124 -7.69 4.37 6.93
C GLY A 124 -6.27 4.84 6.59
N ALA A 125 -5.41 4.00 6.01
CA ALA A 125 -4.06 4.38 5.66
C ALA A 125 -4.05 5.44 4.54
N ASN A 126 -3.05 6.32 4.57
CA ASN A 126 -2.84 7.33 3.54
C ASN A 126 -1.78 6.86 2.55
N LEU A 127 -2.17 6.51 1.33
CA LEU A 127 -1.32 6.02 0.24
C LEU A 127 -1.29 7.00 -0.95
N ILE A 128 -1.58 8.29 -0.74
CA ILE A 128 -1.62 9.29 -1.82
C ILE A 128 -0.32 9.24 -2.64
N GLY A 129 -0.44 9.05 -3.95
CA GLY A 129 0.69 9.10 -4.88
C GLY A 129 1.75 8.01 -4.68
N SER A 130 1.45 6.98 -3.88
CA SER A 130 2.35 5.84 -3.69
C SER A 130 2.45 4.98 -4.96
N ILE A 131 3.54 4.20 -5.05
CA ILE A 131 3.84 3.36 -6.22
C ILE A 131 3.73 1.89 -5.82
N LEU A 132 2.62 1.25 -6.21
CA LEU A 132 2.26 -0.15 -5.89
C LEU A 132 2.28 -1.06 -7.13
N ILE A 133 3.06 -0.71 -8.15
CA ILE A 133 3.15 -1.47 -9.40
C ILE A 133 3.45 -2.94 -9.10
N LYS A 134 2.59 -3.84 -9.58
CA LYS A 134 2.70 -5.30 -9.39
C LYS A 134 2.78 -5.77 -7.92
N ALA A 135 2.36 -4.93 -6.97
CA ALA A 135 2.24 -5.35 -5.57
C ALA A 135 1.15 -6.42 -5.40
N ASN A 136 1.31 -7.26 -4.40
CA ASN A 136 0.30 -8.25 -4.00
C ASN A 136 -0.45 -7.76 -2.77
N LEU A 137 -1.73 -7.42 -2.93
CA LEU A 137 -2.69 -6.96 -1.92
C LEU A 137 -3.89 -7.91 -1.82
N ARG A 138 -3.72 -9.19 -2.18
CA ARG A 138 -4.77 -10.20 -2.05
C ARG A 138 -5.31 -10.22 -0.63
N GLU A 139 -6.64 -10.14 -0.47
CA GLU A 139 -7.35 -10.17 0.81
C GLU A 139 -6.91 -9.10 1.81
N ALA A 140 -6.22 -8.04 1.36
CA ALA A 140 -5.83 -6.93 2.23
C ALA A 140 -7.06 -6.08 2.60
N ASN A 141 -7.02 -5.48 3.80
CA ASN A 141 -8.05 -4.58 4.27
C ASN A 141 -7.64 -3.11 4.03
N LEU A 142 -8.17 -2.48 3.00
CA LEU A 142 -7.98 -1.06 2.65
C LEU A 142 -9.24 -0.21 2.92
N GLY A 143 -10.13 -0.66 3.82
CA GLY A 143 -11.37 0.08 4.12
C GLY A 143 -11.08 1.53 4.54
N GLY A 144 -11.66 2.49 3.82
CA GLY A 144 -11.46 3.93 4.03
C GLY A 144 -10.05 4.46 3.72
N ALA A 145 -9.16 3.66 3.13
CA ALA A 145 -7.81 4.11 2.77
C ALA A 145 -7.85 5.16 1.65
N ASN A 146 -6.85 6.05 1.63
CA ASN A 146 -6.70 7.04 0.56
C ASN A 146 -5.60 6.62 -0.41
N LEU A 147 -5.98 6.07 -1.56
CA LEU A 147 -5.11 5.72 -2.67
C LEU A 147 -5.22 6.73 -3.84
N SER A 148 -5.68 7.96 -3.57
CA SER A 148 -5.82 8.95 -4.65
C SER A 148 -4.46 9.18 -5.33
N ILE A 149 -4.49 9.32 -6.65
CA ILE A 149 -3.32 9.46 -7.53
C ILE A 149 -2.24 8.36 -7.39
N ALA A 150 -2.51 7.24 -6.70
CA ALA A 150 -1.57 6.13 -6.57
C ALA A 150 -1.41 5.37 -7.90
N ASN A 151 -0.24 4.76 -8.06
CA ASN A 151 0.06 3.90 -9.21
C ASN A 151 -0.07 2.43 -8.83
N LEU A 152 -1.13 1.78 -9.29
CA LEU A 152 -1.56 0.42 -9.00
C LEU A 152 -1.52 -0.47 -10.27
N ILE A 153 -0.66 -0.16 -11.25
CA ILE A 153 -0.57 -0.95 -12.49
C ILE A 153 -0.23 -2.40 -12.17
N GLY A 154 -1.06 -3.33 -12.65
CA GLY A 154 -0.86 -4.77 -12.51
C GLY A 154 -0.88 -5.28 -11.05
N THR A 155 -1.41 -4.49 -10.11
CA THR A 155 -1.53 -4.90 -8.71
C THR A 155 -2.55 -6.03 -8.56
N ASN A 156 -2.26 -7.01 -7.71
CA ASN A 156 -3.21 -8.06 -7.33
C ASN A 156 -4.02 -7.61 -6.11
N LEU A 157 -5.32 -7.37 -6.29
CA LEU A 157 -6.28 -6.92 -5.27
C LEU A 157 -7.42 -7.93 -5.10
N ILE A 158 -7.22 -9.19 -5.49
CA ILE A 158 -8.25 -10.23 -5.41
C ILE A 158 -8.76 -10.35 -3.97
N GLY A 159 -10.09 -10.25 -3.80
CA GLY A 159 -10.75 -10.35 -2.50
C GLY A 159 -10.43 -9.22 -1.51
N ALA A 160 -9.76 -8.15 -1.95
CA ALA A 160 -9.43 -7.03 -1.06
C ALA A 160 -10.69 -6.26 -0.63
N ASN A 161 -10.66 -5.74 0.60
CA ASN A 161 -11.69 -4.85 1.11
C ASN A 161 -11.28 -3.39 0.85
N LEU A 162 -12.02 -2.68 0.01
CA LEU A 162 -11.82 -1.27 -0.36
C LEU A 162 -13.09 -0.43 -0.09
N ILE A 163 -13.95 -0.87 0.84
CA ILE A 163 -15.17 -0.13 1.20
C ILE A 163 -14.82 1.31 1.56
N GLY A 164 -15.45 2.28 0.89
CA GLY A 164 -15.25 3.71 1.13
C GLY A 164 -13.84 4.23 0.82
N ALA A 165 -12.96 3.43 0.22
CA ALA A 165 -11.62 3.87 -0.15
C ALA A 165 -11.66 4.96 -1.23
N ASP A 166 -10.65 5.85 -1.22
CA ASP A 166 -10.48 6.91 -2.20
C ASP A 166 -9.41 6.51 -3.22
N LEU A 167 -9.81 6.07 -4.41
CA LEU A 167 -8.94 5.71 -5.54
C LEU A 167 -8.98 6.78 -6.64
N SER A 168 -9.33 8.01 -6.28
CA SER A 168 -9.58 9.03 -7.28
C SER A 168 -8.32 9.44 -8.04
N GLY A 169 -8.40 9.46 -9.37
CA GLY A 169 -7.23 9.68 -10.24
C GLY A 169 -6.15 8.59 -10.16
N ALA A 170 -6.39 7.48 -9.46
CA ALA A 170 -5.43 6.39 -9.39
C ALA A 170 -5.32 5.66 -10.73
N ASN A 171 -4.17 5.04 -10.97
CA ASN A 171 -3.91 4.25 -12.17
C ASN A 171 -3.91 2.76 -11.86
N LEU A 172 -4.95 2.05 -12.27
CA LEU A 172 -5.19 0.62 -12.02
C LEU A 172 -5.14 -0.21 -13.32
N ILE A 173 -4.43 0.25 -14.36
CA ILE A 173 -4.31 -0.52 -15.61
C ILE A 173 -3.85 -1.95 -15.31
N GLU A 174 -4.53 -2.93 -15.89
CA GLU A 174 -4.23 -4.37 -15.74
C GLU A 174 -4.26 -4.90 -14.29
N ALA A 175 -4.78 -4.14 -13.32
CA ALA A 175 -4.95 -4.63 -11.96
C ALA A 175 -6.03 -5.74 -11.90
N ASP A 176 -5.91 -6.64 -10.92
CA ASP A 176 -6.90 -7.69 -10.69
C ASP A 176 -7.68 -7.42 -9.40
N LEU A 177 -8.92 -6.93 -9.52
CA LEU A 177 -9.83 -6.67 -8.41
C LEU A 177 -10.94 -7.73 -8.33
N SER A 178 -10.69 -8.94 -8.85
CA SER A 178 -11.70 -9.99 -8.83
C SER A 178 -12.17 -10.29 -7.40
N SER A 179 -13.48 -10.35 -7.20
CA SER A 179 -14.13 -10.57 -5.90
C SER A 179 -13.81 -9.52 -4.82
N ALA A 180 -13.22 -8.37 -5.17
CA ALA A 180 -12.98 -7.28 -4.23
C ALA A 180 -14.27 -6.54 -3.86
N ASN A 181 -14.28 -5.89 -2.70
CA ASN A 181 -15.39 -5.04 -2.26
C ASN A 181 -15.02 -3.56 -2.34
N LEU A 182 -15.59 -2.84 -3.30
CA LEU A 182 -15.40 -1.41 -3.54
C LEU A 182 -16.67 -0.60 -3.22
N ASN A 183 -17.56 -1.12 -2.36
CA ASN A 183 -18.82 -0.45 -2.05
C ASN A 183 -18.57 0.97 -1.48
N GLY A 184 -19.22 1.97 -2.07
CA GLY A 184 -19.09 3.37 -1.68
C GLY A 184 -17.70 3.99 -1.92
N SER A 185 -16.81 3.31 -2.63
CA SER A 185 -15.48 3.84 -2.97
C SER A 185 -15.55 4.98 -3.98
N LYS A 186 -14.50 5.81 -4.01
CA LYS A 186 -14.35 6.88 -5.02
C LYS A 186 -13.33 6.45 -6.05
N LEU A 187 -13.74 6.43 -7.31
CA LEU A 187 -12.94 6.09 -8.48
C LEU A 187 -12.99 7.22 -9.52
N TYR A 188 -13.32 8.45 -9.11
CA TYR A 188 -13.50 9.54 -10.07
C TYR A 188 -12.19 9.78 -10.84
N ARG A 189 -12.27 9.89 -12.17
CA ARG A 189 -11.12 10.08 -13.08
C ARG A 189 -10.00 9.04 -12.94
N SER A 190 -10.28 7.89 -12.33
CA SER A 190 -9.32 6.78 -12.26
C SER A 190 -9.14 6.12 -13.63
N ASN A 191 -7.98 5.50 -13.83
CA ASN A 191 -7.72 4.71 -15.02
C ASN A 191 -7.81 3.22 -14.70
N LEU A 192 -8.88 2.59 -15.18
CA LEU A 192 -9.23 1.19 -14.98
C LEU A 192 -9.15 0.42 -16.31
N ALA A 193 -8.34 0.85 -17.28
CA ALA A 193 -8.25 0.15 -18.56
C ALA A 193 -7.70 -1.27 -18.36
N HIS A 194 -8.33 -2.26 -19.01
CA HIS A 194 -7.95 -3.67 -18.90
C HIS A 194 -7.96 -4.25 -17.48
N VAL A 195 -8.65 -3.59 -16.54
CA VAL A 195 -8.78 -4.08 -15.17
C VAL A 195 -9.68 -5.31 -15.13
N LYS A 196 -9.41 -6.25 -14.22
CA LYS A 196 -10.33 -7.35 -13.95
C LYS A 196 -11.24 -7.00 -12.77
N LEU A 197 -12.54 -7.00 -13.02
CA LEU A 197 -13.60 -6.65 -12.07
C LEU A 197 -14.62 -7.79 -11.96
N LYS A 198 -14.18 -9.04 -12.15
CA LYS A 198 -15.06 -10.20 -12.05
C LYS A 198 -15.61 -10.32 -10.63
N GLU A 199 -16.93 -10.45 -10.48
CA GLU A 199 -17.60 -10.63 -9.16
C GLU A 199 -17.29 -9.51 -8.14
N VAL A 200 -16.87 -8.33 -8.62
CA VAL A 200 -16.57 -7.19 -7.76
C VAL A 200 -17.85 -6.54 -7.24
N ASP A 201 -17.83 -6.01 -6.01
CA ASP A 201 -18.90 -5.14 -5.50
C ASP A 201 -18.53 -3.66 -5.69
N LEU A 202 -19.12 -3.00 -6.68
CA LEU A 202 -19.01 -1.55 -6.92
C LEU A 202 -20.28 -0.79 -6.49
N GLY A 203 -21.11 -1.37 -5.62
CA GLY A 203 -22.33 -0.73 -5.16
C GLY A 203 -22.07 0.67 -4.57
N ASN A 204 -22.84 1.67 -4.97
CA ASN A 204 -22.68 3.08 -4.57
C ASN A 204 -21.31 3.71 -4.91
N ALA A 205 -20.45 3.04 -5.69
CA ALA A 205 -19.14 3.57 -6.03
C ALA A 205 -19.26 4.77 -7.00
N ASN A 206 -18.36 5.74 -6.88
CA ASN A 206 -18.31 6.88 -7.78
C ASN A 206 -17.25 6.69 -8.86
N LEU A 207 -17.65 6.26 -10.06
CA LEU A 207 -16.76 6.08 -11.21
C LEU A 207 -16.83 7.27 -12.19
N LYS A 208 -17.32 8.44 -11.77
CA LYS A 208 -17.44 9.60 -12.67
C LYS A 208 -16.14 9.89 -13.42
N ASP A 209 -16.22 10.02 -14.74
CA ASP A 209 -15.10 10.26 -15.65
C ASP A 209 -13.99 9.17 -15.61
N ALA A 210 -14.25 7.97 -15.07
CA ALA A 210 -13.27 6.89 -15.03
C ALA A 210 -13.11 6.20 -16.39
N ASN A 211 -11.90 5.71 -16.68
CA ASN A 211 -11.62 4.96 -17.91
C ASN A 211 -11.70 3.45 -17.67
N LEU A 212 -12.74 2.78 -18.16
CA LEU A 212 -12.98 1.34 -18.09
C LEU A 212 -12.73 0.62 -19.43
N ALA A 213 -11.98 1.22 -20.35
CA ALA A 213 -11.71 0.62 -21.66
C ALA A 213 -11.12 -0.80 -21.53
N GLY A 214 -11.84 -1.80 -22.03
CA GLY A 214 -11.41 -3.20 -21.98
C GLY A 214 -11.46 -3.84 -20.59
N ALA A 215 -12.13 -3.24 -19.61
CA ALA A 215 -12.33 -3.82 -18.28
C ALA A 215 -13.23 -5.07 -18.33
N GLU A 216 -12.92 -6.08 -17.51
CA GLU A 216 -13.71 -7.32 -17.40
C GLU A 216 -14.73 -7.23 -16.25
N LEU A 217 -16.00 -6.95 -16.56
CA LEU A 217 -17.07 -6.69 -15.57
C LEU A 217 -17.99 -7.89 -15.30
N THR A 218 -17.54 -9.11 -15.59
CA THR A 218 -18.39 -10.32 -15.45
C THR A 218 -18.92 -10.46 -14.02
N ASN A 219 -20.24 -10.46 -13.84
CA ASN A 219 -20.91 -10.53 -12.53
C ASN A 219 -20.56 -9.40 -11.55
N ALA A 220 -20.07 -8.25 -12.02
CA ALA A 220 -19.87 -7.08 -11.18
C ALA A 220 -21.21 -6.51 -10.68
N ASN A 221 -21.30 -6.18 -9.39
CA ASN A 221 -22.41 -5.41 -8.83
C ASN A 221 -22.15 -3.91 -9.04
N LEU A 222 -23.04 -3.22 -9.77
CA LEU A 222 -22.96 -1.78 -10.06
C LEU A 222 -24.16 -1.01 -9.49
N ASP A 223 -24.88 -1.58 -8.53
CA ASP A 223 -26.08 -0.96 -7.96
C ASP A 223 -25.76 0.45 -7.40
N ASN A 224 -26.50 1.46 -7.88
CA ASN A 224 -26.31 2.87 -7.51
C ASN A 224 -24.91 3.45 -7.83
N ALA A 225 -24.08 2.77 -8.63
CA ALA A 225 -22.79 3.32 -9.03
C ALA A 225 -22.97 4.54 -9.94
N ASN A 226 -22.18 5.59 -9.71
CA ASN A 226 -22.15 6.75 -10.59
C ASN A 226 -21.21 6.49 -11.78
N LEU A 227 -21.79 6.30 -12.97
CA LEU A 227 -21.09 6.03 -14.22
C LEU A 227 -21.04 7.23 -15.18
N GLU A 228 -21.43 8.42 -14.72
CA GLU A 228 -21.43 9.63 -15.56
C GLU A 228 -20.03 9.87 -16.17
N GLY A 229 -19.97 10.00 -17.50
CA GLY A 229 -18.70 10.27 -18.21
C GLY A 229 -17.71 9.12 -18.26
N THR A 230 -18.08 7.92 -17.80
CA THR A 230 -17.20 6.73 -17.90
C THR A 230 -16.91 6.35 -19.35
N ILE A 231 -15.68 5.94 -19.62
CA ILE A 231 -15.24 5.46 -20.93
C ILE A 231 -15.26 3.92 -20.92
N LEU A 232 -16.14 3.28 -21.68
CA LEU A 232 -16.27 1.81 -21.71
C LEU A 232 -15.63 1.14 -22.94
N GLY A 233 -15.45 1.88 -24.04
CA GLY A 233 -14.90 1.34 -25.28
C GLY A 233 -13.37 1.42 -25.33
N LEU A 234 -12.74 0.49 -26.06
CA LEU A 234 -11.45 0.77 -26.68
C LEU A 234 -11.68 2.00 -27.57
N THR A 235 -10.92 3.07 -27.43
CA THR A 235 -11.02 4.20 -28.36
C THR A 235 -10.57 3.73 -29.74
N GLU A 236 -11.46 3.12 -30.52
CA GLU A 236 -11.43 3.30 -31.95
C GLU A 236 -11.80 4.76 -32.22
N SER A 237 -10.92 5.42 -32.95
CA SER A 237 -11.04 6.78 -33.42
C SER A 237 -12.47 7.16 -33.84
N ALA A 238 -12.86 8.38 -33.49
CA ALA A 238 -14.01 9.11 -34.02
C ALA A 238 -14.54 8.58 -35.38
N GLN A 239 -15.69 7.91 -35.33
CA GLN A 239 -16.64 7.85 -36.44
C GLN A 239 -18.00 8.29 -35.90
N PRO A 240 -18.76 9.11 -36.66
CA PRO A 240 -20.00 9.70 -36.18
C PRO A 240 -21.09 8.63 -36.05
N ASN A 241 -21.88 8.73 -34.97
CA ASN A 241 -23.07 7.92 -34.70
C ASN A 241 -23.92 7.63 -35.95
N PRO A 242 -24.48 6.42 -36.10
CA PRO A 242 -25.80 6.30 -36.65
C PRO A 242 -26.82 6.54 -35.52
N VAL A 243 -27.64 7.55 -35.76
CA VAL A 243 -28.98 7.69 -35.19
C VAL A 243 -29.74 6.37 -35.36
N ILE A 244 -30.36 5.89 -34.29
CA ILE A 244 -31.80 5.55 -34.15
C ILE A 244 -32.10 5.41 -32.65
#